data_AF-A0A540NRW5-F1
#
_entry.id   AF-A0A540NRW5-F1
#
_cell.length_a   1.000
_cell.length_b   1.000
_cell.length_c   1.000
_cell.angle_alpha   90.00
_cell.angle_beta   90.00
_cell.angle_gamma   90.00
#
_symmetry.space_group_name_H-M   'P 1'
#
loop_
_entity.id
_entity.type
_entity.pdbx_description
1 polymer ?
#
loop_
_entity_poly.entity_id
_entity_poly.type
_entity_poly.pdbx_seq_one_letter_code
_entity_poly.pdbx_strand_id
1 'polypeptide(L)'
;MSSFERDDIGRNEWVAMDGLPGFRAGCAGFFVGDGEEREFWVMGGYGESRTISGVFPVDEHYRDAVVMELKNGNGGCRWREVGDMWEAGERMRLGKTVVVEDGDDRSRPAVFMLDRNVIFRYDMASNRWRKESRLPRQVPCDSEFGFVVLDGELHVITLLKAVEPAEIRRPRLRKRAGTLYIQIYHPKKKTWRSLITKSPFNYGLDFNTAVMSTIRL
;
A
#
# COMPACT_ATOMS: atom_id res chain seq x y z
N MET A 1 3.26 16.99 -18.33
CA MET A 1 4.60 16.53 -17.92
C MET A 1 4.47 15.99 -16.51
N SER A 2 4.92 14.77 -16.27
CA SER A 2 5.07 14.15 -14.95
C SER A 2 6.49 14.45 -14.45
N SER A 3 6.64 14.82 -13.18
CA SER A 3 7.93 15.05 -12.54
C SER A 3 8.33 13.84 -11.69
N PHE A 4 9.63 13.58 -11.59
CA PHE A 4 10.22 12.64 -10.65
C PHE A 4 11.50 13.26 -10.10
N GLU A 5 11.66 13.22 -8.78
CA GLU A 5 12.76 13.86 -8.08
C GLU A 5 13.30 12.91 -7.01
N ARG A 6 14.61 12.97 -6.77
CA ARG A 6 15.29 12.23 -5.72
C ARG A 6 15.83 13.20 -4.69
N ASP A 7 15.44 13.01 -3.43
CA ASP A 7 16.03 13.72 -2.30
C ASP A 7 17.42 13.15 -1.97
N ASP A 8 18.46 13.98 -2.11
CA ASP A 8 19.81 13.68 -1.63
C ASP A 8 19.95 14.22 -0.20
N ILE A 9 19.72 13.36 0.78
CA ILE A 9 19.79 13.71 2.21
C ILE A 9 21.17 14.27 2.60
N GLY A 10 22.25 13.77 1.98
CA GLY A 10 23.62 14.20 2.28
C GLY A 10 23.90 15.63 1.84
N ARG A 11 23.26 16.06 0.75
CA ARG A 11 23.34 17.43 0.22
C ARG A 11 22.16 18.31 0.61
N ASN A 12 21.09 17.73 1.14
CA ASN A 12 19.81 18.38 1.41
C ASN A 12 19.26 19.08 0.15
N GLU A 13 19.28 18.36 -0.98
CA GLU A 13 18.89 18.88 -2.30
C GLU A 13 17.97 17.89 -3.03
N TRP A 14 16.98 18.43 -3.73
CA TRP A 14 16.16 17.68 -4.67
C TRP A 14 16.84 17.64 -6.04
N VAL A 15 17.07 16.43 -6.54
CA VAL A 15 17.68 16.19 -7.85
C VAL A 15 16.58 15.76 -8.82
N ALA A 16 16.37 16.53 -9.88
CA ALA A 16 15.45 16.17 -10.94
C ALA A 16 15.93 14.93 -11.71
N MET A 17 14.99 14.05 -12.01
CA MET A 17 15.22 12.78 -12.71
C MET A 17 14.30 12.68 -13.92
N ASP A 18 14.49 11.65 -14.75
CA ASP A 18 13.58 11.38 -15.88
C ASP A 18 12.15 11.16 -15.36
N GLY A 19 11.19 11.88 -15.93
CA GLY A 19 9.80 11.86 -15.51
C GLY A 19 9.13 10.51 -15.74
N LEU A 20 8.29 10.10 -14.79
CA LEU A 20 7.50 8.87 -14.82
C LEU A 20 6.58 8.81 -16.06
N PRO A 21 6.47 7.68 -16.79
CA PRO A 21 5.54 7.58 -17.92
C PRO A 21 4.09 7.75 -17.45
N GLY A 22 3.43 8.79 -17.98
CA GLY A 22 2.09 9.19 -17.60
C GLY A 22 2.03 9.87 -16.22
N PHE A 23 1.04 10.74 -16.05
CA PHE A 23 0.69 11.22 -14.72
C PHE A 23 -0.03 10.09 -13.98
N ARG A 24 0.46 9.70 -12.80
CA ARG A 24 -0.19 8.70 -11.96
C ARG A 24 -0.08 9.06 -10.48
N ALA A 25 -1.18 8.96 -9.77
CA ALA A 25 -1.32 9.14 -8.32
C ALA A 25 -1.85 7.85 -7.67
N GLY A 26 -1.73 7.72 -6.35
CA GLY A 26 -2.20 6.53 -5.62
C GLY A 26 -1.50 5.23 -6.02
N CYS A 27 -0.26 5.32 -6.50
CA CYS A 27 0.57 4.18 -6.90
C CYS A 27 1.20 3.51 -5.69
N ALA A 28 1.66 2.27 -5.86
CA ALA A 28 2.59 1.63 -4.92
C ALA A 28 4.02 1.69 -5.47
N GLY A 29 4.97 2.21 -4.68
CA GLY A 29 6.38 2.32 -5.05
C GLY A 29 7.28 1.48 -4.15
N PHE A 30 8.26 0.77 -4.71
CA PHE A 30 9.21 -0.05 -3.95
C PHE A 30 10.49 -0.35 -4.74
N PHE A 31 11.52 -0.81 -4.04
CA PHE A 31 12.79 -1.16 -4.66
C PHE A 31 12.96 -2.67 -4.81
N VAL A 32 13.60 -3.09 -5.91
CA VAL A 32 14.01 -4.47 -6.17
C VAL A 32 15.50 -4.46 -6.53
N GLY A 33 16.21 -5.55 -6.21
CA GLY A 33 17.65 -5.68 -6.42
C GLY A 33 18.49 -5.13 -5.25
N ASP A 34 19.79 -5.42 -5.30
CA ASP A 34 20.80 -4.91 -4.39
C ASP A 34 21.93 -4.21 -5.14
N GLY A 35 22.75 -3.45 -4.40
CA GLY A 35 23.96 -2.84 -4.94
C GLY A 35 23.72 -1.93 -6.16
N GLU A 36 24.35 -2.29 -7.27
CA GLU A 36 24.41 -1.48 -8.50
C GLU A 36 23.27 -1.75 -9.49
N GLU A 37 22.53 -2.86 -9.31
CA GLU A 37 21.40 -3.26 -10.16
C GLU A 37 20.06 -3.04 -9.45
N ARG A 38 19.93 -1.87 -8.79
CA ARG A 38 18.71 -1.53 -8.07
C ARG A 38 17.69 -0.94 -9.02
N GLU A 39 16.44 -1.35 -8.84
CA GLU A 39 15.33 -0.90 -9.64
C GLU A 39 14.25 -0.27 -8.76
N PHE A 40 13.67 0.84 -9.22
CA PHE A 40 12.51 1.44 -8.58
C PHE A 40 11.24 1.11 -9.36
N TRP A 41 10.36 0.35 -8.72
CA TRP A 41 9.09 -0.09 -9.29
C TRP A 41 7.97 0.85 -8.87
N VAL A 42 7.12 1.21 -9.82
CA VAL A 42 5.88 1.97 -9.60
C VAL A 42 4.71 1.19 -10.21
N MET A 43 3.78 0.77 -9.37
CA MET A 43 2.65 -0.07 -9.76
C MET A 43 1.33 0.69 -9.69
N GLY A 44 0.52 0.51 -10.74
CA GLY A 44 -0.87 0.97 -10.82
C GLY A 44 -1.03 2.47 -10.63
N GLY A 45 -2.03 2.83 -9.83
CA GLY A 45 -2.43 4.23 -9.61
C GLY A 45 -3.58 4.66 -10.51
N TYR A 46 -3.76 5.96 -10.66
CA TYR A 46 -4.76 6.58 -11.52
C TYR A 46 -4.25 7.92 -12.04
N GLY A 47 -4.73 8.39 -13.19
CA GLY A 47 -4.31 9.71 -13.68
C GLY A 47 -4.91 10.20 -14.97
N GLU A 48 -5.41 9.32 -15.83
CA GLU A 48 -6.35 9.74 -16.88
C GLU A 48 -7.76 9.88 -16.29
N SER A 49 -8.66 10.55 -17.01
CA SER A 49 -10.06 10.67 -16.61
C SER A 49 -10.96 10.34 -17.78
N ARG A 50 -12.05 9.63 -17.50
CA ARG A 50 -13.14 9.37 -18.44
C ARG A 50 -14.44 9.89 -17.89
N THR A 51 -15.41 10.13 -18.77
CA THR A 51 -16.77 10.47 -18.34
C THR A 51 -17.65 9.23 -18.32
N ILE A 52 -18.37 9.02 -17.22
CA ILE A 52 -19.47 8.07 -17.15
C ILE A 52 -20.73 8.79 -17.62
N SER A 53 -21.41 8.20 -18.61
CA SER A 53 -22.63 8.75 -19.23
C SER A 53 -22.45 10.17 -19.78
N GLY A 54 -21.23 10.56 -20.15
CA GLY A 54 -20.90 11.90 -20.67
C GLY A 54 -20.92 13.02 -19.63
N VAL A 55 -21.13 12.72 -18.34
CA VAL A 55 -21.37 13.75 -17.31
C VAL A 55 -20.38 13.66 -16.14
N PHE A 56 -20.13 12.47 -15.62
CA PHE A 56 -19.35 12.32 -14.38
C PHE A 56 -17.91 11.94 -14.67
N PRO A 57 -16.91 12.81 -14.40
CA PRO A 57 -15.52 12.44 -14.53
C PRO A 57 -15.18 11.36 -13.49
N VAL A 58 -14.51 10.32 -13.93
CA VAL A 58 -14.02 9.22 -13.11
C VAL A 58 -12.59 8.94 -13.51
N ASP A 59 -11.72 8.87 -12.51
CA ASP A 59 -10.31 8.54 -12.71
C ASP A 59 -10.17 7.15 -13.34
N GLU A 60 -9.31 7.05 -14.34
CA GLU A 60 -8.92 5.79 -14.92
C GLU A 60 -7.76 5.19 -14.14
N HIS A 61 -7.94 3.94 -13.72
CA HIS A 61 -6.93 3.19 -12.98
C HIS A 61 -5.98 2.48 -13.94
N TYR A 62 -4.69 2.73 -13.75
CA TYR A 62 -3.61 2.06 -14.45
C TYR A 62 -3.50 0.60 -14.00
N ARG A 63 -3.33 -0.29 -14.98
CA ARG A 63 -3.23 -1.74 -14.78
C ARG A 63 -1.80 -2.23 -14.82
N ASP A 64 -0.91 -1.38 -15.30
CA ASP A 64 0.48 -1.63 -15.57
C ASP A 64 1.38 -1.30 -14.37
N ALA A 65 2.60 -1.81 -14.47
CA ALA A 65 3.73 -1.34 -13.69
C ALA A 65 4.79 -0.76 -14.62
N VAL A 66 5.51 0.23 -14.11
CA VAL A 66 6.69 0.81 -14.74
C VAL A 66 7.86 0.74 -13.80
N VAL A 67 9.06 0.61 -14.35
CA VAL A 67 10.27 0.44 -13.56
C VAL A 67 11.36 1.36 -14.07
N MET A 68 12.07 1.97 -13.14
CA MET A 68 13.26 2.76 -13.40
C MET A 68 14.49 1.96 -12.99
N GLU A 69 15.41 1.77 -13.93
CA GLU A 69 16.76 1.26 -13.64
C GLU A 69 17.57 2.36 -12.96
N LEU A 70 18.07 2.10 -11.75
CA LEU A 70 18.98 3.02 -11.06
C LEU A 70 20.41 2.56 -11.32
N LYS A 71 21.08 3.20 -12.28
CA LYS A 71 22.51 2.97 -12.53
C LYS A 71 23.32 3.87 -11.58
N ASN A 72 24.36 3.31 -10.96
CA ASN A 72 25.32 4.12 -10.21
C ASN A 72 26.12 5.01 -11.20
N GLY A 73 26.00 6.34 -11.08
CA GLY A 73 26.76 7.33 -11.85
C GLY A 73 25.91 8.34 -12.63
N ASN A 74 26.54 9.12 -13.52
CA ASN A 74 25.88 10.14 -14.38
C ASN A 74 25.06 9.56 -15.54
N GLY A 75 24.80 8.24 -15.55
CA GLY A 75 23.99 7.58 -16.57
C GLY A 75 22.51 7.76 -16.27
N GLY A 76 21.76 8.33 -17.21
CA GLY A 76 20.33 8.60 -17.07
C GLY A 76 19.52 7.38 -16.60
N CYS A 77 18.51 7.64 -15.78
CA CYS A 77 17.63 6.64 -15.20
C CYS A 77 16.40 6.45 -16.10
N ARG A 78 16.44 5.45 -16.99
CA ARG A 78 15.38 5.25 -17.97
C ARG A 78 14.24 4.43 -17.39
N TRP A 79 13.00 4.89 -17.63
CA TRP A 79 11.80 4.11 -17.37
C TRP A 79 11.57 3.05 -18.44
N ARG A 80 11.07 1.90 -18.02
CA ARG A 80 10.54 0.84 -18.89
C ARG A 80 9.18 0.37 -18.38
N GLU A 81 8.33 -0.04 -19.32
CA GLU A 81 7.04 -0.66 -19.00
C GLU A 81 7.23 -2.16 -18.72
N VAL A 82 6.52 -2.66 -17.71
CA VAL A 82 6.46 -4.10 -17.38
C VAL A 82 5.24 -4.75 -18.04
N GLY A 83 4.20 -3.96 -18.30
CA GLY A 83 2.91 -4.39 -18.84
C GLY A 83 1.86 -4.67 -17.76
N ASP A 84 0.68 -5.10 -18.20
CA ASP A 84 -0.51 -5.26 -17.36
C ASP A 84 -0.36 -6.34 -16.28
N MET A 85 -0.56 -5.95 -15.03
CA MET A 85 -0.53 -6.84 -13.86
C MET A 85 -1.82 -7.65 -13.69
N TRP A 86 -2.89 -7.27 -14.38
CA TRP A 86 -4.26 -7.78 -14.25
C TRP A 86 -4.76 -8.41 -15.55
N GLU A 87 -5.60 -9.44 -15.45
CA GLU A 87 -6.26 -10.04 -16.61
C GLU A 87 -7.52 -9.26 -17.02
N ALA A 88 -7.98 -9.50 -18.25
CA ALA A 88 -9.21 -8.88 -18.74
C ALA A 88 -10.41 -9.28 -17.85
N GLY A 89 -11.09 -8.28 -17.30
CA GLY A 89 -12.24 -8.47 -16.39
C GLY A 89 -11.88 -8.48 -14.90
N GLU A 90 -10.59 -8.47 -14.54
CA GLU A 90 -10.17 -8.31 -13.15
C GLU A 90 -10.29 -6.87 -12.67
N ARG A 91 -10.35 -6.68 -11.35
CA ARG A 91 -10.40 -5.34 -10.74
C ARG A 91 -9.03 -4.67 -10.84
N MET A 92 -9.01 -3.52 -11.48
CA MET A 92 -7.78 -2.81 -11.90
C MET A 92 -7.23 -1.83 -10.86
N ARG A 93 -7.89 -1.71 -9.71
CA ARG A 93 -7.53 -0.74 -8.68
C ARG A 93 -6.73 -1.41 -7.58
N LEU A 94 -5.56 -0.85 -7.28
CA LEU A 94 -4.77 -1.25 -6.13
C LEU A 94 -5.52 -0.95 -4.83
N GLY A 95 -5.55 -1.95 -3.94
CA GLY A 95 -5.86 -1.79 -2.54
C GLY A 95 -4.67 -1.24 -1.75
N LYS A 96 -4.75 -1.27 -0.42
CA LYS A 96 -3.60 -0.89 0.42
C LYS A 96 -2.47 -1.87 0.18
N THR A 97 -1.33 -1.37 -0.30
CA THR A 97 -0.18 -2.19 -0.68
C THR A 97 0.95 -2.00 0.32
N VAL A 98 1.59 -3.08 0.72
CA VAL A 98 2.73 -3.10 1.64
C VAL A 98 3.83 -3.99 1.10
N VAL A 99 5.05 -3.70 1.53
CA VAL A 99 6.27 -4.35 1.03
C VAL A 99 6.98 -4.99 2.22
N VAL A 100 7.34 -6.26 2.09
CA VAL A 100 8.10 -7.01 3.08
C VAL A 100 9.52 -7.20 2.56
N GLU A 101 10.46 -6.46 3.14
CA GLU A 101 11.89 -6.50 2.76
C GLU A 101 12.71 -7.51 3.58
N ASP A 102 12.22 -7.95 4.75
CA ASP A 102 12.92 -8.87 5.68
C ASP A 102 12.84 -10.36 5.25
N GLY A 103 12.78 -10.61 3.94
CA GLY A 103 12.73 -11.94 3.36
C GLY A 103 14.08 -12.64 3.34
N ASP A 104 14.08 -13.95 3.04
CA ASP A 104 15.32 -14.73 2.85
C ASP A 104 16.12 -14.24 1.63
N ASP A 105 15.42 -13.61 0.68
CA ASP A 105 15.99 -12.95 -0.49
C ASP A 105 15.82 -11.43 -0.35
N ARG A 106 16.86 -10.76 0.15
CA ARG A 106 16.88 -9.30 0.29
C ARG A 106 16.83 -8.57 -1.06
N SER A 107 17.15 -9.25 -2.16
CA SER A 107 17.10 -8.67 -3.50
C SER A 107 15.68 -8.63 -4.07
N ARG A 108 14.73 -9.41 -3.50
CA ARG A 108 13.34 -9.50 -4.00
C ARG A 108 12.34 -9.37 -2.85
N PRO A 109 11.82 -8.16 -2.59
CA PRO A 109 10.83 -8.00 -1.54
C PRO A 109 9.53 -8.73 -1.90
N ALA A 110 8.81 -9.18 -0.88
CA ALA A 110 7.46 -9.70 -1.09
C ALA A 110 6.45 -8.55 -1.00
N VAL A 111 5.71 -8.31 -2.08
CA VAL A 111 4.70 -7.26 -2.14
C VAL A 111 3.32 -7.84 -1.94
N PHE A 112 2.55 -7.24 -1.03
CA PHE A 112 1.20 -7.67 -0.69
C PHE A 112 0.21 -6.53 -0.82
N MET A 113 -0.99 -6.85 -1.29
CA MET A 113 -2.11 -5.92 -1.40
C MET A 113 -3.28 -6.47 -0.61
N LEU A 114 -3.86 -5.64 0.25
CA LEU A 114 -5.16 -5.90 0.85
C LEU A 114 -6.24 -5.17 0.05
N ASP A 115 -7.09 -5.95 -0.63
CA ASP A 115 -8.31 -5.45 -1.24
C ASP A 115 -9.53 -6.09 -0.56
N ARG A 116 -10.39 -5.24 -0.01
CA ARG A 116 -11.53 -5.63 0.84
C ARG A 116 -11.09 -6.53 2.00
N ASN A 117 -11.27 -7.84 1.85
CA ASN A 117 -10.97 -8.86 2.85
C ASN A 117 -10.01 -9.94 2.31
N VAL A 118 -9.39 -9.71 1.15
CA VAL A 118 -8.49 -10.66 0.50
C VAL A 118 -7.09 -10.04 0.42
N ILE A 119 -6.11 -10.81 0.86
CA ILE A 119 -4.70 -10.49 0.69
C ILE A 119 -4.26 -11.14 -0.62
N PHE A 120 -3.69 -10.32 -1.50
CA PHE A 120 -2.99 -10.76 -2.69
C PHE A 120 -1.49 -10.59 -2.48
N ARG A 121 -0.70 -11.48 -3.09
CA ARG A 121 0.75 -11.39 -3.20
C ARG A 121 1.09 -11.16 -4.67
N TYR A 122 1.97 -10.22 -4.95
CA TYR A 122 2.46 -9.99 -6.29
C TYR A 122 3.54 -11.02 -6.64
N ASP A 123 3.39 -11.68 -7.78
CA ASP A 123 4.38 -12.54 -8.40
C ASP A 123 5.07 -11.77 -9.53
N MET A 124 6.28 -11.30 -9.25
CA MET A 124 7.08 -10.52 -10.20
C MET A 124 7.48 -11.33 -11.43
N ALA A 125 7.63 -12.65 -11.32
CA ALA A 125 8.07 -13.48 -12.44
C ALA A 125 6.98 -13.62 -13.50
N SER A 126 5.72 -13.72 -13.07
CA SER A 126 4.58 -13.77 -14.00
C SER A 126 3.93 -12.41 -14.23
N ASN A 127 4.38 -11.34 -13.57
CA ASN A 127 3.73 -10.02 -13.55
C ASN A 127 2.24 -10.13 -13.17
N ARG A 128 1.91 -10.82 -12.06
CA ARG A 128 0.52 -11.07 -11.66
C ARG A 128 0.27 -10.95 -10.17
N TRP A 129 -0.92 -10.50 -9.81
CA TRP A 129 -1.44 -10.64 -8.44
C TRP A 129 -2.03 -12.03 -8.22
N ARG A 130 -1.60 -12.71 -7.16
CA ARG A 130 -2.10 -14.03 -6.76
C ARG A 130 -2.79 -13.92 -5.41
N LYS A 131 -3.92 -14.59 -5.24
CA LYS A 131 -4.58 -14.68 -3.94
C LYS A 131 -3.66 -15.40 -2.94
N GLU A 132 -3.33 -14.73 -1.85
CA GLU A 132 -2.47 -15.25 -0.78
C GLU A 132 -3.31 -15.78 0.39
N SER A 133 -4.24 -14.97 0.88
CA SER A 133 -5.03 -15.31 2.07
C SER A 133 -6.33 -14.50 2.13
N ARG A 134 -7.21 -14.83 3.07
CA ARG A 134 -8.43 -14.07 3.37
C ARG A 134 -8.48 -13.75 4.86
N LEU A 135 -8.92 -12.55 5.20
CA LEU A 135 -9.06 -12.13 6.59
C LEU A 135 -10.04 -13.07 7.32
N PRO A 136 -9.66 -13.64 8.48
CA PRO A 136 -10.53 -14.51 9.26
C PRO A 136 -11.81 -13.79 9.69
N ARG A 137 -11.68 -12.56 10.20
CA ARG A 137 -12.80 -11.69 10.51
C ARG A 137 -12.92 -10.63 9.43
N GLN A 138 -14.00 -10.72 8.66
CA GLN A 138 -14.26 -9.78 7.58
C GLN A 138 -14.52 -8.39 8.14
N VAL A 139 -13.81 -7.43 7.57
CA VAL A 139 -14.00 -6.01 7.80
C VAL A 139 -15.14 -5.55 6.88
N PRO A 140 -16.16 -4.85 7.39
CA PRO A 140 -17.22 -4.28 6.54
C PRO A 140 -16.62 -3.36 5.47
N CYS A 141 -17.19 -3.36 4.26
CA CYS A 141 -16.62 -2.70 3.07
C CYS A 141 -16.25 -1.22 3.26
N ASP A 142 -16.93 -0.50 4.15
CA ASP A 142 -16.71 0.94 4.40
C ASP A 142 -15.96 1.22 5.70
N SER A 143 -15.36 0.20 6.31
CA SER A 143 -14.61 0.40 7.55
C SER A 143 -13.19 0.87 7.25
N GLU A 144 -12.73 1.82 8.05
CA GLU A 144 -11.35 2.29 8.01
C GLU A 144 -10.43 1.22 8.61
N PHE A 145 -9.40 0.85 7.86
CA PHE A 145 -8.39 -0.10 8.32
C PHE A 145 -6.98 0.36 7.97
N GLY A 146 -6.05 0.15 8.89
CA GLY A 146 -4.62 0.21 8.65
C GLY A 146 -4.13 -1.11 8.07
N PHE A 147 -3.15 -1.04 7.18
CA PHE A 147 -2.46 -2.22 6.67
C PHE A 147 -0.96 -1.92 6.64
N VAL A 148 -0.17 -2.66 7.41
CA VAL A 148 1.26 -2.38 7.63
C VAL A 148 2.02 -3.69 7.81
N VAL A 149 3.33 -3.65 7.58
CA VAL A 149 4.25 -4.77 7.84
C VAL A 149 4.97 -4.51 9.16
N LEU A 150 5.11 -5.53 9.99
CA LEU A 150 5.96 -5.50 11.17
C LEU A 150 6.57 -6.89 11.35
N ASP A 151 7.89 -6.94 11.50
CA ASP A 151 8.68 -8.18 11.67
C ASP A 151 8.36 -9.27 10.62
N GLY A 152 8.21 -8.85 9.36
CA GLY A 152 7.87 -9.76 8.25
C GLY A 152 6.42 -10.27 8.24
N GLU A 153 5.55 -9.73 9.10
CA GLU A 153 4.15 -10.12 9.22
C GLU A 153 3.20 -8.99 8.82
N LEU A 154 2.06 -9.36 8.23
CA LEU A 154 1.08 -8.41 7.74
C LEU A 154 0.05 -8.12 8.83
N HIS A 155 -0.06 -6.85 9.21
CA HIS A 155 -0.94 -6.38 10.27
C HIS A 155 -2.10 -5.59 9.67
N VAL A 156 -3.32 -6.10 9.84
CA VAL A 156 -4.55 -5.39 9.52
C VAL A 156 -5.13 -4.82 10.82
N ILE A 157 -5.19 -3.50 10.92
CA ILE A 157 -5.62 -2.80 12.14
C ILE A 157 -6.99 -2.17 11.89
N THR A 158 -7.97 -2.43 12.73
CA THR A 158 -9.28 -1.78 12.69
C THR A 158 -9.65 -1.18 14.04
N LEU A 159 -10.43 -0.10 14.01
CA LEU A 159 -11.06 0.42 15.21
C LEU A 159 -12.34 -0.37 15.49
N LEU A 160 -12.44 -0.99 16.67
CA LEU A 160 -13.69 -1.51 17.17
C LEU A 160 -14.56 -0.33 17.59
N LYS A 161 -15.64 -0.09 16.85
CA LYS A 161 -16.71 0.81 17.30
C LYS A 161 -17.33 0.18 18.54
N ALA A 162 -17.23 0.85 19.69
CA ALA A 162 -18.04 0.49 20.83
C ALA A 162 -19.51 0.62 20.40
N VAL A 163 -20.30 -0.43 20.58
CA VAL A 163 -21.76 -0.30 20.55
C VAL A 163 -22.09 0.64 21.70
N GLU A 164 -22.42 1.90 21.40
CA GLU A 164 -22.98 2.79 22.41
C GLU A 164 -24.31 2.16 22.86
N PRO A 165 -24.48 1.80 24.14
CA PRO A 165 -25.81 1.52 24.66
C PRO A 165 -26.63 2.78 24.43
N ALA A 166 -27.85 2.61 23.91
CA ALA A 166 -28.78 3.69 23.65
C ALA A 166 -29.28 4.30 24.96
N GLU A 167 -28.42 4.95 25.74
CA GLU A 167 -28.82 5.77 26.86
C GLU A 167 -27.66 6.69 27.30
N ILE A 168 -28.00 7.98 27.41
CA ILE A 168 -27.25 9.10 27.99
C ILE A 168 -26.63 10.06 26.96
N ARG A 169 -27.51 10.97 26.50
CA ARG A 169 -27.18 12.28 25.95
C ARG A 169 -26.33 13.09 26.94
N ARG A 170 -25.02 13.21 26.71
CA ARG A 170 -24.19 14.33 27.20
C ARG A 170 -23.14 14.73 26.16
N PRO A 171 -23.12 15.96 25.66
CA PRO A 171 -22.17 16.41 24.64
C PRO A 171 -20.87 16.91 25.29
N ARG A 172 -20.22 16.07 26.11
CA ARG A 172 -18.88 16.35 26.68
C ARG A 172 -18.16 15.05 26.99
N LEU A 173 -17.77 14.30 25.96
CA LEU A 173 -16.86 13.17 26.15
C LEU A 173 -15.70 13.30 25.17
N ARG A 174 -14.52 13.58 25.72
CA ARG A 174 -13.23 13.49 25.01
C ARG A 174 -13.25 12.21 24.18
N LYS A 175 -13.07 12.29 22.86
CA LYS A 175 -13.01 11.15 21.94
C LYS A 175 -12.07 10.10 22.53
N ARG A 176 -12.61 9.10 23.23
CA ARG A 176 -11.79 8.06 23.88
C ARG A 176 -11.00 7.35 22.79
N ALA A 177 -9.74 7.10 23.08
CA ALA A 177 -8.90 6.15 22.40
C ALA A 177 -9.72 4.86 22.16
N GLY A 178 -10.13 4.61 20.93
CA GLY A 178 -10.92 3.42 20.60
C GLY A 178 -10.16 2.14 20.95
N THR A 179 -10.85 0.99 20.94
CA THR A 179 -10.16 -0.30 21.02
C THR A 179 -9.68 -0.68 19.62
N LEU A 180 -8.43 -1.08 19.49
CA LEU A 180 -7.86 -1.60 18.26
C LEU A 180 -8.06 -3.12 18.21
N TYR A 181 -8.52 -3.59 17.06
CA TYR A 181 -8.48 -5.00 16.71
C TYR A 181 -7.48 -5.21 15.58
N ILE A 182 -6.52 -6.09 15.82
CA ILE A 182 -5.41 -6.34 14.91
C ILE A 182 -5.49 -7.80 14.48
N GLN A 183 -5.59 -8.04 13.17
CA GLN A 183 -5.46 -9.36 12.57
C GLN A 183 -4.08 -9.46 11.94
N ILE A 184 -3.30 -10.45 12.36
CA ILE A 184 -1.90 -10.60 12.00
C ILE A 184 -1.73 -11.88 11.18
N TYR A 185 -1.21 -11.74 9.98
CA TYR A 185 -0.92 -12.85 9.09
C TYR A 185 0.59 -13.03 8.95
N HIS A 186 1.06 -14.26 9.09
CA HIS A 186 2.45 -14.62 8.85
C HIS A 186 2.59 -15.27 7.46
N PRO A 187 3.16 -14.59 6.45
CA PRO A 187 3.18 -15.10 5.06
C PRO A 187 3.99 -16.38 4.87
N LYS A 188 5.09 -16.55 5.60
CA LYS A 188 5.89 -17.79 5.55
C LYS A 188 5.17 -18.97 6.21
N LYS A 189 4.62 -18.78 7.42
CA LYS A 189 3.93 -19.85 8.17
C LYS A 189 2.50 -20.10 7.70
N LYS A 190 1.93 -19.18 6.92
CA LYS A 190 0.54 -19.20 6.45
C LYS A 190 -0.49 -19.25 7.58
N THR A 191 -0.15 -18.72 8.75
CA THR A 191 -1.00 -18.72 9.95
C THR A 191 -1.53 -17.34 10.28
N TRP A 192 -2.71 -17.31 10.90
CA TRP A 192 -3.32 -16.11 11.43
C TRP A 192 -3.28 -16.08 12.96
N ARG A 193 -3.16 -14.88 13.52
CA ARG A 193 -3.49 -14.59 14.92
C ARG A 193 -4.22 -13.25 15.02
N SER A 194 -4.76 -12.95 16.19
CA SER A 194 -5.38 -11.66 16.43
C SER A 194 -5.05 -11.11 17.81
N LEU A 195 -5.05 -9.79 17.93
CA LEU A 195 -4.81 -9.06 19.16
C LEU A 195 -5.88 -7.97 19.32
N ILE A 196 -6.38 -7.80 20.54
CA ILE A 196 -7.22 -6.67 20.93
C ILE A 196 -6.44 -5.84 21.93
N THR A 197 -6.31 -4.54 21.68
CA THR A 197 -5.60 -3.63 22.58
C THR A 197 -6.26 -2.27 22.63
N LYS A 198 -5.99 -1.49 23.68
CA LYS A 198 -6.44 -0.09 23.75
C LYS A 198 -5.58 0.75 22.79
N SER A 199 -6.20 1.71 22.09
CA SER A 199 -5.41 2.67 21.32
C SER A 199 -4.47 3.44 22.27
N PRO A 200 -3.18 3.59 21.92
CA PRO A 200 -2.25 4.40 22.70
C PRO A 200 -2.51 5.91 22.53
N PHE A 201 -3.34 6.30 21.56
CA PHE A 201 -3.63 7.70 21.25
C PHE A 201 -4.88 8.19 21.96
N ASN A 202 -4.80 9.38 22.55
CA ASN A 202 -5.92 10.02 23.24
C ASN A 202 -6.99 10.63 22.30
N TYR A 203 -6.88 10.40 20.99
CA TYR A 203 -7.79 10.89 19.96
C TYR A 203 -8.22 9.74 19.03
N GLY A 204 -9.30 9.98 18.29
CA GLY A 204 -9.76 9.02 17.27
C GLY A 204 -8.75 8.92 16.13
N LEU A 205 -8.45 7.70 15.70
CA LEU A 205 -7.60 7.45 14.54
C LEU A 205 -8.47 7.43 13.28
N ASP A 206 -7.94 8.01 12.21
CA ASP A 206 -8.49 7.91 10.86
C ASP A 206 -7.45 7.18 10.00
N PHE A 207 -7.76 5.93 9.63
CA PHE A 207 -6.84 5.13 8.82
C PHE A 207 -6.91 5.45 7.32
N ASN A 208 -7.84 6.28 6.86
CA ASN A 208 -7.89 6.70 5.46
C ASN A 208 -6.85 7.78 5.16
N THR A 209 -6.55 8.63 6.14
CA THR A 209 -5.60 9.73 6.00
C THR A 209 -4.26 9.48 6.70
N ALA A 210 -4.20 8.52 7.62
CA ALA A 210 -2.95 8.17 8.30
C ALA A 210 -1.92 7.55 7.33
N VAL A 211 -0.69 8.07 7.39
CA VAL A 211 0.48 7.41 6.81
C VAL A 211 0.99 6.38 7.81
N MET A 212 1.12 5.15 7.37
CA MET A 212 1.68 4.06 8.17
C MET A 212 2.96 3.59 7.51
N SER A 213 4.03 3.49 8.30
CA SER A 213 5.33 3.05 7.82
C SER A 213 5.91 2.00 8.77
N THR A 214 6.60 1.04 8.19
CA THR A 214 7.43 0.10 8.94
C THR A 214 8.71 0.82 9.35
N ILE A 215 9.02 0.81 10.64
CA ILE A 215 10.32 1.26 11.14
C ILE A 215 11.14 0.04 11.55
N ARG A 216 12.39 -0.03 11.13
CA ARG A 216 13.38 -0.93 11.74
C ARG A 216 13.97 -0.18 12.93
N LEU A 217 13.86 -0.78 14.12
CA LEU A 217 14.48 -0.27 15.35
C LEU A 217 15.91 -0.80 15.49
#